data_AF-A0A2K1JVP9-F1
#
_entry.id   AF-A0A2K1JVP9-F1
#
_cell.length_a   1.000
_cell.length_b   1.000
_cell.length_c   1.000
_cell.angle_alpha   90.00
_cell.angle_beta   90.00
_cell.angle_gamma   90.00
#
_symmetry.space_group_name_H-M   'P 1'
#
loop_
_entity.id
_entity.type
_entity.pdbx_description
1 polymer ?
#
loop_
_entity_poly.entity_id
_entity_poly.type
_entity_poly.pdbx_seq_one_letter_code
_entity_poly.pdbx_strand_id
1 'polypeptide(L)'
;CSSLISLPHELKNVTSLPTLDMSMCSSLTLLPNKLHNIISLTIFDIKECLSLTLLPNELNYLTSLTTLYIIGSSSLILLPNKM
;
A
#
# COMPACT_ATOMS: atom_id res chain seq x y z
N CYS A 1 2.40 -4.80 -12.22
CA CYS A 1 0.96 -4.58 -11.95
C CYS A 1 0.45 -3.31 -12.66
N SER A 2 0.95 -2.99 -13.86
CA SER A 2 0.70 -1.67 -14.48
C SER A 2 -0.77 -1.36 -14.73
N SER A 3 -1.59 -2.37 -15.04
CA SER A 3 -3.05 -2.23 -15.25
C SER A 3 -3.90 -2.46 -13.98
N LEU A 4 -3.28 -2.69 -12.83
CA LEU A 4 -4.01 -2.98 -11.59
C LEU A 4 -4.60 -1.68 -11.03
N ILE A 5 -5.92 -1.57 -11.01
CA ILE A 5 -6.63 -0.36 -10.56
C ILE A 5 -6.80 -0.34 -9.03
N SER A 6 -7.01 -1.52 -8.44
CA SER A 6 -7.16 -1.71 -6.99
C SER A 6 -6.60 -3.06 -6.57
N LEU A 7 -6.26 -3.17 -5.30
CA LEU A 7 -5.86 -4.44 -4.70
C LEU A 7 -7.08 -5.36 -4.46
N PRO A 8 -6.90 -6.70 -4.58
CA PRO A 8 -7.96 -7.68 -4.35
C PRO A 8 -8.46 -7.67 -2.89
N HIS A 9 -9.74 -7.99 -2.68
CA HIS A 9 -10.34 -8.05 -1.34
C HIS A 9 -9.75 -9.18 -0.48
N GLU A 10 -9.23 -10.20 -1.15
CA GLU A 10 -8.62 -11.40 -0.60
C GLU A 10 -7.36 -11.09 0.20
N LEU A 11 -6.73 -9.92 0.03
CA LEU A 11 -5.63 -9.46 0.87
C LEU A 11 -6.00 -9.38 2.35
N LYS A 12 -7.28 -9.21 2.69
CA LYS A 12 -7.75 -9.32 4.07
C LYS A 12 -7.48 -10.70 4.68
N ASN A 13 -7.30 -11.76 3.89
CA ASN A 13 -7.06 -13.11 4.40
C ASN A 13 -5.55 -13.39 4.54
N VAL A 14 -4.69 -12.47 4.09
CA VAL A 14 -3.24 -12.63 4.14
C VAL A 14 -2.75 -12.22 5.52
N THR A 15 -2.30 -13.20 6.30
CA THR A 15 -1.78 -12.99 7.66
C THR A 15 -0.25 -13.00 7.72
N SER A 16 0.41 -13.60 6.73
CA SER A 16 1.86 -13.73 6.62
C SER A 16 2.35 -13.24 5.26
N LEU A 17 2.68 -11.95 5.21
CA LEU A 17 3.32 -11.26 4.12
C LEU A 17 4.33 -10.26 4.71
N PRO A 18 5.65 -10.55 4.70
CA PRO A 18 6.66 -9.65 5.26
C PRO A 18 6.94 -8.44 4.37
N THR A 19 6.73 -8.58 3.05
CA THR A 19 7.00 -7.53 2.06
C THR A 19 5.85 -7.45 1.07
N LEU A 20 5.35 -6.24 0.82
CA LEU A 20 4.38 -5.93 -0.22
C LEU A 20 5.02 -4.95 -1.19
N ASP A 21 5.28 -5.42 -2.41
CA ASP A 21 5.85 -4.62 -3.49
C ASP A 21 4.77 -4.22 -4.49
N MET A 22 4.48 -2.91 -4.55
CA MET A 22 3.55 -2.29 -5.49
C MET A 22 4.27 -1.44 -6.54
N SER A 23 5.58 -1.63 -6.70
CA SER A 23 6.38 -0.88 -7.65
C SER A 23 5.80 -0.97 -9.07
N MET A 24 5.73 0.17 -9.75
CA MET A 24 5.24 0.30 -11.11
C MET A 24 3.77 -0.13 -11.29
N CYS A 25 2.95 -0.13 -10.24
CA CYS A 25 1.49 -0.22 -10.38
C CYS A 25 0.92 1.13 -10.86
N SER A 26 1.24 1.52 -12.10
CA SER A 26 0.95 2.85 -12.63
C SER A 26 -0.53 3.21 -12.69
N SER A 27 -1.43 2.24 -12.85
CA SER A 27 -2.90 2.45 -12.86
C SER A 27 -3.56 2.30 -11.49
N LEU A 28 -2.81 2.01 -10.43
CA LEU A 28 -3.37 1.86 -9.09
C LEU A 28 -3.83 3.23 -8.60
N THR A 29 -5.12 3.39 -8.34
CA THR A 29 -5.69 4.68 -7.91
C THR A 29 -5.82 4.77 -6.39
N LEU A 30 -6.05 3.63 -5.74
CA LEU A 30 -6.33 3.54 -4.31
C LEU A 30 -5.96 2.17 -3.73
N LEU A 31 -5.48 2.19 -2.49
CA LEU A 31 -5.30 1.00 -1.67
C LEU A 31 -6.61 0.62 -0.96
N PRO A 32 -6.81 -0.66 -0.61
CA PRO A 32 -8.04 -1.13 -0.01
C PRO A 32 -8.11 -0.70 1.45
N ASN A 33 -9.32 -0.41 1.91
CA ASN A 33 -9.62 -0.01 3.30
C ASN A 33 -9.62 -1.20 4.30
N LYS A 34 -8.90 -2.28 3.99
CA LYS A 34 -8.84 -3.51 4.81
C LYS A 34 -7.46 -4.14 4.77
N LEU A 35 -6.49 -3.50 5.43
CA LEU A 35 -5.13 -4.00 5.60
C LEU A 35 -4.84 -4.52 7.02
N HIS A 36 -5.84 -4.51 7.92
CA HIS A 36 -5.67 -4.82 9.34
C HIS A 36 -5.22 -6.26 9.65
N ASN A 37 -5.37 -7.20 8.71
CA ASN A 37 -4.97 -8.60 8.91
C ASN A 37 -3.53 -8.88 8.50
N ILE A 38 -2.87 -7.95 7.77
CA ILE A 38 -1.49 -8.13 7.29
C ILE A 38 -0.49 -7.71 8.37
N ILE A 39 -0.64 -8.29 9.57
CA ILE A 39 0.11 -7.92 10.76
C ILE A 39 1.61 -8.21 10.66
N SER A 40 2.04 -9.07 9.75
CA SER A 40 3.45 -9.40 9.54
C SER A 40 4.19 -8.44 8.60
N LEU A 41 3.49 -7.47 7.99
CA LEU A 41 4.08 -6.64 6.95
C LEU A 41 5.14 -5.73 7.55
N THR A 42 6.38 -5.88 7.11
CA THR A 42 7.53 -5.10 7.58
C THR A 42 8.02 -4.07 6.56
N ILE A 43 7.84 -4.37 5.27
CA ILE A 43 8.24 -3.51 4.15
C ILE A 43 7.06 -3.33 3.21
N PHE A 44 6.72 -2.08 2.91
CA PHE A 44 5.76 -1.73 1.88
C PHE A 44 6.41 -0.81 0.85
N ASP A 45 6.51 -1.24 -0.40
CA ASP A 45 7.10 -0.49 -1.50
C ASP A 45 6.03 0.07 -2.44
N ILE A 46 6.03 1.40 -2.62
CA ILE A 46 5.11 2.17 -3.47
C ILE A 46 5.95 3.08 -4.38
N LYS A 47 6.73 2.46 -5.25
CA LYS A 47 7.53 3.16 -6.28
C LYS A 47 6.77 3.31 -7.59
N GLU A 48 6.87 4.46 -8.23
CA GLU A 48 6.34 4.70 -9.58
C GLU A 48 4.83 4.37 -9.72
N CYS A 49 4.05 4.58 -8.65
CA CYS A 49 2.59 4.42 -8.65
C CYS A 49 1.94 5.73 -9.11
N LEU A 50 1.98 5.98 -10.42
CA LEU A 50 1.65 7.28 -11.01
C LEU A 50 0.18 7.69 -10.86
N SER A 51 -0.75 6.76 -10.66
CA SER A 51 -2.18 7.09 -10.47
C SER A 51 -2.61 7.10 -9.00
N LEU A 52 -1.74 6.73 -8.06
CA LEU A 52 -2.11 6.57 -6.65
C LEU A 52 -2.20 7.96 -6.01
N THR A 53 -3.41 8.35 -5.61
CA THR A 53 -3.65 9.71 -5.11
C THR A 53 -3.62 9.81 -3.59
N LEU A 54 -3.97 8.72 -2.90
CA LEU A 54 -4.11 8.70 -1.44
C LEU A 54 -3.67 7.38 -0.82
N LEU A 55 -3.05 7.48 0.35
CA LEU A 55 -2.82 6.35 1.23
C LEU A 55 -3.92 6.28 2.32
N PRO A 56 -4.53 5.11 2.55
CA PRO A 56 -5.60 4.94 3.53
C PRO A 56 -5.06 5.02 4.96
N ASN A 57 -5.88 5.49 5.91
CA ASN A 57 -5.53 5.50 7.33
C ASN A 57 -5.37 4.08 7.90
N GLU A 58 -5.83 3.08 7.16
CA GLU A 58 -5.69 1.66 7.48
C GLU A 58 -4.23 1.19 7.48
N LEU A 59 -3.30 1.96 6.92
CA LEU A 59 -1.86 1.71 7.11
C LEU A 59 -1.46 1.76 8.59
N ASN A 60 -2.21 2.48 9.42
CA ASN A 60 -1.98 2.56 10.87
C ASN A 60 -2.20 1.21 11.58
N TYR A 61 -2.87 0.25 10.94
CA TYR A 61 -3.04 -1.11 11.47
C TYR A 61 -1.86 -2.03 11.13
N LEU A 62 -0.94 -1.60 10.28
CA LEU A 62 0.27 -2.36 9.93
C LEU A 62 1.31 -2.21 11.04
N THR A 63 1.02 -2.78 12.21
CA THR A 63 1.81 -2.59 13.44
C THR A 63 3.26 -3.07 13.36
N SER A 64 3.58 -3.97 12.42
CA SER A 64 4.94 -4.44 12.18
C SER A 64 5.68 -3.67 11.08
N LEU A 65 5.04 -2.67 10.45
CA LEU A 65 5.63 -1.94 9.33
C LEU A 65 6.80 -1.11 9.84
N THR A 66 8.00 -1.42 9.34
CA THR A 66 9.24 -0.71 9.70
C THR A 66 9.71 0.19 8.57
N THR A 67 9.35 -0.14 7.34
CA THR A 67 9.85 0.54 6.14
C THR A 67 8.70 0.77 5.15
N LEU A 68 8.48 2.03 4.80
CA LEU A 68 7.57 2.44 3.73
C LEU A 68 8.37 3.23 2.69
N TYR A 69 8.48 2.69 1.47
CA TYR A 69 9.07 3.40 0.35
C TYR A 69 7.99 4.06 -0.49
N ILE A 70 8.13 5.37 -0.71
CA ILE A 70 7.30 6.14 -1.64
C ILE A 70 8.24 6.98 -2.49
N ILE A 71 8.46 6.57 -3.74
CA ILE A 71 9.39 7.24 -4.66
C ILE A 71 8.75 7.28 -6.05
N GLY A 72 8.83 8.41 -6.75
CA GLY A 72 8.27 8.52 -8.11
C GLY A 72 6.74 8.46 -8.20
N SER A 73 6.02 8.40 -7.07
CA SER A 73 4.55 8.38 -7.03
C SER A 73 3.99 9.81 -7.04
N SER A 74 4.08 10.48 -8.18
CA SER A 74 3.85 11.93 -8.33
C SER A 74 2.42 12.41 -8.06
N SER A 75 1.42 11.52 -8.16
CA SER A 75 0.01 11.87 -7.90
C SER A 75 -0.37 11.79 -6.42
N LEU A 76 0.52 11.29 -5.57
CA LEU A 76 0.24 11.11 -4.15
C LEU A 76 0.25 12.48 -3.45
N ILE A 77 -0.92 12.89 -2.98
CA ILE A 77 -1.13 14.20 -2.32
C ILE A 77 -1.30 14.08 -0.80
N LEU A 78 -1.61 12.88 -0.30
CA LEU A 78 -1.96 12.64 1.10
C LEU A 78 -1.25 11.40 1.64
N LEU A 79 -0.55 11.61 2.76
CA LEU A 79 -0.01 10.56 3.62
C LEU A 79 -0.98 10.30 4.79
N PRO A 80 -0.97 9.08 5.39
CA PRO A 80 -1.80 8.80 6.55
C PRO A 80 -1.44 9.72 7.72
N ASN A 81 -2.45 10.09 8.50
CA ASN A 81 -2.30 11.07 9.59
C ASN A 81 -1.40 10.60 10.76
N LYS A 82 -1.05 9.32 10.79
CA LYS A 82 -0.20 8.69 11.80
C LYS A 82 0.54 7.52 11.14
N MET A 83 1.80 7.33 11.45
CA MET A 83 2.56 6.12 11.09
C MET A 83 3.11 5.51 12.37
#